data_AF-A0A345XR81-F1
#
_entry.id   AF-A0A345XR81-F1
#
_cell.length_a   1.000
_cell.length_b   1.000
_cell.length_c   1.000
_cell.angle_alpha   90.00
_cell.angle_beta   90.00
_cell.angle_gamma   90.00
#
_symmetry.space_group_name_H-M   'P 1'
#
loop_
_entity.id
_entity.type
_entity.pdbx_description
1 polymer ?
#
loop_
_entity_poly.entity_id
_entity_poly.type
_entity_poly.pdbx_seq_one_letter_code
_entity_poly.pdbx_strand_id
1 'polypeptide(L)'
;MKRNADSADEVHDVADFTDTARNAVTPVLQLPGNAALTVVEAFAAIVRNAKRNPSATTRDSDGITRSQTFEEGDVYMLETPFEGFFADRYLMDFHDVAERDVCSRMHLHTGLRFVRMMTGPDTRIRVGSLAPFEVTHVEGVTPFRPRTFEDVLPDTPADVVRTRYNLIVPPCSFVDMQIPRGVSHQFNAIGPHAVIDSVHPEESVETFREGMAGYRMTAQTVFLSEELPAAHTCANLNA
;
A
#
# COMPACT_ATOMS: atom_id res chain seq x y z
N MET A 1 11.18 8.08 -16.92
CA MET A 1 9.90 8.61 -17.41
C MET A 1 9.28 7.54 -18.29
N LYS A 2 8.17 6.96 -17.81
CA LYS A 2 7.44 5.90 -18.50
C LYS A 2 7.10 6.29 -19.94
N ARG A 3 7.16 5.32 -20.84
CA ARG A 3 6.67 5.49 -22.23
C ARG A 3 5.16 5.20 -22.35
N ASN A 4 4.58 4.52 -21.35
CA ASN A 4 3.16 4.19 -21.23
C ASN A 4 2.79 4.16 -19.73
N ALA A 5 1.64 4.72 -19.32
CA ALA A 5 1.15 4.68 -17.93
C ALA A 5 1.02 3.25 -17.38
N ASP A 6 0.70 2.28 -18.24
CA ASP A 6 0.56 0.86 -17.90
C ASP A 6 1.90 0.10 -17.85
N SER A 7 3.02 0.74 -18.22
CA SER A 7 4.30 0.04 -18.23
C SER A 7 4.83 -0.13 -16.80
N ALA A 8 5.08 -1.39 -16.43
CA ALA A 8 5.84 -1.77 -15.23
C ALA A 8 7.37 -1.69 -15.45
N ASP A 9 7.83 -0.78 -16.34
CA ASP A 9 9.22 -0.71 -16.81
C ASP A 9 10.05 0.41 -16.17
N GLU A 10 9.46 1.21 -15.27
CA GLU A 10 10.24 2.18 -14.50
C GLU A 10 10.90 1.45 -13.32
N VAL A 11 12.13 1.03 -13.58
CA VAL A 11 12.98 0.31 -12.64
C VAL A 11 13.96 1.31 -12.04
N HIS A 12 13.96 1.41 -10.72
CA HIS A 12 15.04 2.07 -10.01
C HIS A 12 16.00 1.04 -9.46
N ASP A 13 17.29 1.31 -9.61
CA ASP A 13 18.31 0.52 -8.95
C ASP A 13 18.22 0.75 -7.44
N VAL A 14 17.84 -0.29 -6.71
CA VAL A 14 17.72 -0.26 -5.25
C VAL A 14 19.07 0.00 -4.56
N ALA A 15 20.19 -0.30 -5.22
CA ALA A 15 21.53 -0.06 -4.71
C ALA A 15 21.77 1.44 -4.51
N ASP A 16 21.45 2.24 -5.53
CA ASP A 16 21.77 3.67 -5.59
C ASP A 16 20.59 4.57 -5.18
N PHE A 17 19.37 4.04 -5.19
CA PHE A 17 18.19 4.83 -4.85
C PHE A 17 18.22 5.29 -3.39
N THR A 18 17.80 6.54 -3.16
CA THR A 18 17.70 7.14 -1.82
C THR A 18 16.39 7.90 -1.71
N ASP A 19 15.62 7.59 -0.67
CA ASP A 19 14.42 8.35 -0.32
C ASP A 19 14.80 9.81 0.00
N THR A 20 14.14 10.76 -0.66
CA THR A 20 14.39 12.19 -0.46
C THR A 20 13.69 12.78 0.76
N ALA A 21 12.78 12.01 1.37
CA ALA A 21 11.98 12.39 2.53
C ALA A 21 11.66 11.14 3.36
N ARG A 22 10.76 11.29 4.34
CA ARG A 22 10.34 10.20 5.23
C ARG A 22 8.83 10.05 5.19
N ASN A 23 8.38 8.81 5.32
CA ASN A 23 6.98 8.52 5.53
C ASN A 23 6.55 9.00 6.93
N ALA A 24 5.46 9.76 7.01
CA ALA A 24 4.90 10.22 8.27
C ALA A 24 3.73 9.32 8.69
N VAL A 25 3.77 8.81 9.92
CA VAL A 25 2.85 7.79 10.43
C VAL A 25 2.16 8.26 11.70
N THR A 26 0.83 8.29 11.68
CA THR A 26 -0.01 8.74 12.78
C THR A 26 -0.85 7.57 13.33
N PRO A 27 -0.63 7.13 14.58
CA PRO A 27 -1.50 6.15 15.23
C PRO A 27 -2.83 6.84 15.61
N VAL A 28 -3.93 6.43 14.97
CA VAL A 28 -5.21 7.16 15.06
C VAL A 28 -6.12 6.55 16.11
N LEU A 29 -6.30 5.24 16.06
CA LEU A 29 -7.33 4.57 16.86
C LEU A 29 -6.92 3.14 17.21
N GLN A 30 -7.29 2.70 18.40
CA GLN A 30 -7.28 1.29 18.78
C GLN A 30 -8.68 0.89 19.26
N LEU A 31 -9.22 -0.17 18.69
CA LEU A 31 -10.59 -0.61 18.89
C LEU A 31 -10.64 -1.91 19.70
N PRO A 32 -11.75 -2.16 20.44
CA PRO A 32 -12.09 -3.51 20.88
C PRO A 32 -12.16 -4.47 19.68
N GLY A 33 -11.76 -5.74 19.88
CA GLY A 33 -11.60 -6.68 18.77
C GLY A 33 -12.86 -6.91 17.94
N ASN A 34 -14.04 -7.00 18.58
CA ASN A 34 -15.31 -7.13 17.88
C ASN A 34 -15.66 -5.88 17.05
N ALA A 35 -15.37 -4.69 17.55
CA ALA A 35 -15.60 -3.44 16.83
C ALA A 35 -14.63 -3.31 15.64
N ALA A 36 -13.35 -3.62 15.84
CA ALA A 36 -12.36 -3.63 14.78
C ALA A 36 -12.74 -4.59 13.65
N LEU A 37 -13.10 -5.83 14.01
CA LEU A 37 -13.55 -6.84 13.04
C LEU A 37 -14.75 -6.34 12.23
N THR A 38 -15.78 -5.84 12.92
CA THR A 38 -16.99 -5.32 12.26
C THR A 38 -16.67 -4.26 11.22
N VAL A 39 -15.78 -3.31 11.54
CA VAL A 39 -15.45 -2.22 10.61
C VAL A 39 -14.61 -2.74 9.45
N VAL A 40 -13.58 -3.54 9.72
CA VAL A 40 -12.69 -4.08 8.68
C VAL A 40 -13.46 -4.98 7.71
N GLU A 41 -14.33 -5.86 8.21
CA GLU A 41 -15.18 -6.72 7.37
C GLU A 41 -16.18 -5.91 6.55
N ALA A 42 -16.71 -4.81 7.08
CA ALA A 42 -17.60 -3.93 6.32
C ALA A 42 -16.89 -3.30 5.12
N PHE A 43 -15.65 -2.81 5.29
CA PHE A 43 -14.86 -2.29 4.17
C PHE A 43 -14.43 -3.39 3.19
N ALA A 44 -13.95 -4.53 3.70
CA ALA A 44 -13.57 -5.68 2.88
C ALA A 44 -14.76 -6.19 2.06
N ALA A 45 -15.96 -6.21 2.64
CA ALA A 45 -17.18 -6.60 1.92
C ALA A 45 -17.46 -5.70 0.71
N ILE A 46 -17.16 -4.41 0.76
CA ILE A 46 -17.31 -3.51 -0.41
C ILE A 46 -16.42 -3.99 -1.55
N VAL A 47 -15.13 -4.23 -1.26
CA VAL A 47 -14.15 -4.70 -2.26
C VAL A 47 -14.58 -6.05 -2.84
N ARG A 48 -14.93 -7.00 -1.97
CA ARG A 48 -15.37 -8.35 -2.39
C ARG A 48 -16.66 -8.30 -3.20
N ASN A 49 -17.61 -7.43 -2.84
CA ASN A 49 -18.85 -7.25 -3.58
C ASN A 49 -18.58 -6.65 -4.96
N ALA A 50 -17.68 -5.65 -5.05
CA ALA A 50 -17.25 -5.09 -6.32
C ALA A 50 -16.62 -6.15 -7.22
N LYS A 51 -15.78 -7.03 -6.66
CA LYS A 51 -15.15 -8.12 -7.41
C LYS A 51 -16.11 -9.08 -8.09
N ARG A 52 -17.32 -9.25 -7.53
CA ARG A 52 -18.37 -10.13 -8.06
C ARG A 52 -19.40 -9.40 -8.92
N ASN A 53 -19.31 -8.07 -9.05
CA ASN A 53 -20.32 -7.26 -9.70
C ASN A 53 -19.84 -6.77 -11.08
N PRO A 54 -20.54 -7.14 -12.18
CA PRO A 54 -20.20 -6.68 -13.52
C PRO A 54 -20.03 -5.17 -13.64
N SER A 55 -20.85 -4.37 -12.94
CA SER A 55 -20.76 -2.90 -12.97
C SER A 55 -19.44 -2.33 -12.44
N ALA A 56 -18.69 -3.11 -11.65
CA ALA A 56 -17.37 -2.72 -11.15
C ALA A 56 -16.23 -3.44 -11.90
N THR A 57 -16.48 -4.59 -12.52
CA THR A 57 -15.46 -5.38 -13.24
C THR A 57 -15.41 -5.11 -14.75
N THR A 58 -16.35 -4.33 -15.30
CA THR A 58 -16.31 -3.85 -16.69
C THR A 58 -15.97 -2.37 -16.74
N ARG A 59 -15.41 -1.92 -17.87
CA ARG A 59 -15.14 -0.50 -18.11
C ARG A 59 -16.45 0.30 -18.13
N ASP A 60 -16.46 1.44 -17.44
CA ASP A 60 -17.55 2.41 -17.49
C ASP A 60 -17.44 3.35 -18.72
N SER A 61 -18.30 4.38 -18.76
CA SER A 61 -18.32 5.37 -19.85
C SER A 61 -17.03 6.16 -19.99
N ASP A 62 -16.26 6.27 -18.90
CA ASP A 62 -14.98 6.97 -18.86
C ASP A 62 -13.81 5.99 -19.15
N GLY A 63 -14.13 4.72 -19.46
CA GLY A 63 -13.18 3.67 -19.77
C GLY A 63 -12.50 3.07 -18.53
N ILE A 64 -12.99 3.36 -17.33
CA ILE A 64 -12.38 2.95 -16.07
C ILE A 64 -12.98 1.62 -15.60
N THR A 65 -12.12 0.68 -15.22
CA THR A 65 -12.54 -0.51 -14.48
C THR A 65 -12.27 -0.28 -12.99
N ARG A 66 -13.34 -0.20 -12.19
CA ARG A 66 -13.25 0.16 -10.77
C ARG A 66 -12.74 -0.96 -9.87
N SER A 67 -13.01 -2.22 -10.20
CA SER A 67 -12.51 -3.39 -9.46
C SER A 67 -11.27 -3.96 -10.14
N GLN A 68 -10.16 -3.99 -9.42
CA GLN A 68 -8.86 -4.46 -9.92
C GLN A 68 -8.19 -5.41 -8.91
N THR A 69 -7.07 -6.00 -9.30
CA THR A 69 -6.24 -6.84 -8.41
C THR A 69 -4.83 -6.30 -8.42
N PHE A 70 -4.29 -6.03 -7.24
CA PHE A 70 -2.89 -5.73 -7.03
C PHE A 70 -2.20 -6.96 -6.47
N GLU A 71 -0.87 -6.88 -6.39
CA GLU A 71 -0.06 -7.88 -5.73
C GLU A 71 -0.51 -8.04 -4.26
N GLU A 72 -0.68 -6.93 -3.55
CA GLU A 72 -1.09 -6.85 -2.15
C GLU A 72 -2.49 -7.37 -1.84
N GLY A 73 -3.43 -7.26 -2.79
CA GLY A 73 -4.85 -7.46 -2.50
C GLY A 73 -5.78 -7.07 -3.64
N ASP A 74 -7.08 -7.30 -3.45
CA ASP A 74 -8.11 -6.82 -4.36
C ASP A 74 -8.45 -5.36 -4.05
N VAL A 75 -8.75 -4.59 -5.11
CA VAL A 75 -8.98 -3.14 -5.02
C VAL A 75 -10.34 -2.77 -5.59
N TYR A 76 -11.00 -1.80 -4.96
CA TYR A 76 -12.16 -1.12 -5.51
C TYR A 76 -11.99 0.41 -5.43
N MET A 77 -12.05 1.06 -6.59
CA MET A 77 -12.05 2.51 -6.72
C MET A 77 -13.40 3.10 -6.30
N LEU A 78 -13.40 3.76 -5.15
CA LEU A 78 -14.56 4.49 -4.61
C LEU A 78 -14.83 5.73 -5.46
N GLU A 79 -13.81 6.54 -5.67
CA GLU A 79 -13.92 7.81 -6.38
C GLU A 79 -12.92 7.85 -7.52
N THR A 80 -13.43 8.19 -8.70
CA THR A 80 -12.60 8.49 -9.86
C THR A 80 -12.10 9.94 -9.76
N PRO A 81 -10.96 10.26 -10.39
CA PRO A 81 -10.53 11.64 -10.49
C PRO A 81 -11.53 12.48 -11.28
N PHE A 82 -11.55 13.79 -11.04
CA PHE A 82 -12.43 14.73 -11.74
C PHE A 82 -11.74 16.07 -11.99
N GLU A 83 -12.36 16.94 -12.77
CA GLU A 83 -11.77 18.24 -13.11
C GLU A 83 -11.44 19.07 -11.86
N GLY A 84 -10.16 19.45 -11.73
CA GLY A 84 -9.65 20.18 -10.57
C GLY A 84 -9.28 19.30 -9.36
N PHE A 85 -9.54 17.99 -9.40
CA PHE A 85 -9.13 17.03 -8.38
C PHE A 85 -8.50 15.79 -9.02
N PHE A 86 -7.18 15.79 -9.07
CA PHE A 86 -6.38 14.79 -9.78
C PHE A 86 -5.95 13.64 -8.87
N ALA A 87 -6.85 13.15 -8.03
CA ALA A 87 -6.60 11.95 -7.25
C ALA A 87 -7.79 11.02 -7.27
N ASP A 88 -7.53 9.73 -7.36
CA ASP A 88 -8.53 8.72 -7.09
C ASP A 88 -8.55 8.39 -5.59
N ARG A 89 -9.58 7.66 -5.20
CA ARG A 89 -9.67 7.03 -3.89
C ARG A 89 -10.08 5.59 -4.05
N TYR A 90 -9.38 4.68 -3.39
CA TYR A 90 -9.72 3.26 -3.42
C TYR A 90 -9.66 2.61 -2.03
N LEU A 91 -10.41 1.52 -1.92
CA LEU A 91 -10.29 0.54 -0.86
C LEU A 91 -9.51 -0.66 -1.37
N MET A 92 -8.67 -1.25 -0.53
CA MET A 92 -8.04 -2.53 -0.81
C MET A 92 -8.27 -3.49 0.35
N ASP A 93 -8.73 -4.69 0.01
CA ASP A 93 -8.79 -5.85 0.90
C ASP A 93 -7.51 -6.65 0.71
N PHE A 94 -6.64 -6.67 1.72
CA PHE A 94 -5.35 -7.32 1.61
C PHE A 94 -5.50 -8.84 1.56
N HIS A 95 -4.63 -9.46 0.78
CA HIS A 95 -4.33 -10.87 0.93
C HIS A 95 -3.33 -11.08 2.07
N ASP A 96 -3.50 -12.15 2.85
CA ASP A 96 -2.52 -12.57 3.84
C ASP A 96 -1.24 -13.06 3.14
N VAL A 97 -0.08 -12.55 3.55
CA VAL A 97 1.21 -13.00 3.00
C VAL A 97 1.46 -14.49 3.27
N ALA A 98 0.91 -15.06 4.35
CA ALA A 98 1.02 -16.49 4.62
C ALA A 98 0.23 -17.32 3.61
N GLU A 99 -0.93 -16.83 3.14
CA GLU A 99 -1.74 -17.51 2.13
C GLU A 99 -1.15 -17.35 0.72
N ARG A 100 -0.50 -16.21 0.46
CA ARG A 100 0.16 -15.92 -0.82
C ARG A 100 1.53 -16.59 -0.97
N ASP A 101 2.18 -16.93 0.13
CA ASP A 101 3.57 -17.42 0.21
C ASP A 101 4.63 -16.44 -0.35
N VAL A 102 4.24 -15.20 -0.61
CA VAL A 102 5.13 -14.13 -1.11
C VAL A 102 4.85 -12.81 -0.41
N CYS A 103 5.90 -12.01 -0.25
CA CYS A 103 5.81 -10.63 0.17
C CYS A 103 5.52 -9.72 -1.01
N SER A 104 4.82 -8.60 -0.75
CA SER A 104 4.62 -7.57 -1.76
C SER A 104 5.90 -6.79 -2.03
N ARG A 105 6.14 -6.31 -3.26
CA ARG A 105 7.33 -5.53 -3.61
C ARG A 105 7.31 -4.13 -3.02
N MET A 106 8.49 -3.66 -2.63
CA MET A 106 8.68 -2.25 -2.32
C MET A 106 8.55 -1.44 -3.61
N HIS A 107 7.85 -0.33 -3.53
CA HIS A 107 7.63 0.56 -4.66
C HIS A 107 7.58 2.01 -4.19
N LEU A 108 7.60 2.93 -5.14
CA LEU A 108 7.38 4.35 -4.89
C LEU A 108 6.30 4.89 -5.83
N HIS A 109 5.80 6.07 -5.47
CA HIS A 109 4.83 6.82 -6.26
C HIS A 109 5.42 8.14 -6.71
N THR A 110 5.11 8.57 -7.93
CA THR A 110 5.47 9.91 -8.42
C THR A 110 4.53 11.01 -7.88
N GLY A 111 3.43 10.63 -7.24
CA GLY A 111 2.54 11.51 -6.47
C GLY A 111 2.76 11.40 -4.96
N LEU A 112 2.22 12.36 -4.19
CA LEU A 112 2.05 12.21 -2.73
C LEU A 112 0.93 11.21 -2.46
N ARG A 113 0.96 10.42 -1.39
CA ARG A 113 -0.12 9.47 -1.12
C ARG A 113 -0.56 9.55 0.34
N PHE A 114 -1.85 9.35 0.57
CA PHE A 114 -2.40 9.17 1.90
C PHE A 114 -3.01 7.79 2.00
N VAL A 115 -2.70 7.07 3.07
CA VAL A 115 -3.20 5.71 3.32
C VAL A 115 -3.66 5.61 4.77
N ARG A 116 -4.89 5.15 4.98
CA ARG A 116 -5.38 4.66 6.26
C ARG A 116 -5.31 3.14 6.26
N MET A 117 -4.47 2.58 7.10
CA MET A 117 -4.35 1.15 7.34
C MET A 117 -5.25 0.74 8.50
N MET A 118 -6.06 -0.29 8.31
CA MET A 118 -7.03 -0.78 9.30
C MET A 118 -6.83 -2.29 9.50
N THR A 119 -6.65 -2.69 10.75
CA THR A 119 -6.46 -4.11 11.12
C THR A 119 -7.56 -4.58 12.06
N GLY A 120 -7.97 -5.83 11.89
CA GLY A 120 -8.85 -6.57 12.80
C GLY A 120 -8.06 -7.38 13.83
N PRO A 121 -8.75 -8.26 14.58
CA PRO A 121 -8.12 -9.23 15.47
C PRO A 121 -7.09 -10.10 14.73
N ASP A 122 -6.05 -10.50 15.47
CA ASP A 122 -4.99 -11.41 15.01
C ASP A 122 -4.26 -10.99 13.71
N THR A 123 -4.47 -9.75 13.26
CA THR A 123 -3.92 -9.24 12.00
C THR A 123 -2.99 -8.07 12.25
N ARG A 124 -1.87 -8.03 11.52
CA ARG A 124 -0.90 -6.92 11.54
C ARG A 124 -0.62 -6.48 10.11
N ILE A 125 -0.17 -5.25 9.95
CA ILE A 125 0.45 -4.81 8.69
C ILE A 125 1.89 -4.44 8.98
N ARG A 126 2.83 -5.07 8.27
CA ARG A 126 4.23 -4.67 8.24
C ARG A 126 4.42 -3.68 7.10
N VAL A 127 4.87 -2.48 7.46
CA VAL A 127 5.23 -1.42 6.53
C VAL A 127 6.75 -1.36 6.42
N GLY A 128 7.28 -1.49 5.20
CA GLY A 128 8.72 -1.36 4.90
C GLY A 128 9.03 -0.05 4.16
N SER A 129 10.23 0.51 4.33
CA SER A 129 10.73 1.69 3.60
C SER A 129 12.27 1.70 3.57
N LEU A 130 12.88 2.42 2.62
CA LEU A 130 14.32 2.67 2.55
C LEU A 130 14.77 3.85 3.42
N ALA A 131 13.82 4.59 4.02
CA ALA A 131 14.08 5.63 5.02
C ALA A 131 13.37 5.34 6.35
N PRO A 132 13.90 5.86 7.48
CA PRO A 132 13.20 5.80 8.77
C PRO A 132 11.81 6.47 8.71
N PHE A 133 10.86 5.93 9.46
CA PHE A 133 9.53 6.52 9.62
C PHE A 133 9.54 7.70 10.59
N GLU A 134 8.79 8.75 10.28
CA GLU A 134 8.44 9.82 11.21
C GLU A 134 7.13 9.47 11.93
N VAL A 135 7.23 8.98 13.17
CA VAL A 135 6.05 8.62 13.97
C VAL A 135 5.56 9.85 14.74
N THR A 136 4.37 10.35 14.39
CA THR A 136 3.76 11.58 14.95
C THR A 136 2.99 11.32 16.25
N HIS A 137 3.41 10.33 17.05
CA HIS A 137 2.79 10.00 18.35
C HIS A 137 2.91 11.18 19.32
N VAL A 138 1.79 11.54 19.93
CA VAL A 138 1.68 12.55 20.98
C VAL A 138 1.20 11.89 22.26
N GLU A 139 2.03 11.95 23.30
CA GLU A 139 1.74 11.33 24.60
C GLU A 139 0.44 11.87 25.20
N GLY A 140 -0.43 10.97 25.65
CA GLY A 140 -1.75 11.31 26.20
C GLY A 140 -2.80 11.74 25.17
N VAL A 141 -2.46 11.79 23.87
CA VAL A 141 -3.39 12.16 22.78
C VAL A 141 -3.58 11.00 21.80
N THR A 142 -2.49 10.47 21.24
CA THR A 142 -2.57 9.31 20.34
C THR A 142 -2.51 8.00 21.12
N PRO A 143 -3.26 6.96 20.70
CA PRO A 143 -3.55 5.80 21.54
C PRO A 143 -2.37 4.84 21.78
N PHE A 144 -1.37 4.82 20.88
CA PHE A 144 -0.22 3.93 20.99
C PHE A 144 0.95 4.43 20.14
N ARG A 145 2.15 3.94 20.42
CA ARG A 145 3.32 4.11 19.55
C ARG A 145 3.57 2.82 18.77
N PRO A 146 3.53 2.84 17.42
CA PRO A 146 3.90 1.68 16.61
C PRO A 146 5.31 1.18 16.91
N ARG A 147 5.50 -0.14 16.86
CA ARG A 147 6.84 -0.73 16.96
C ARG A 147 7.59 -0.53 15.65
N THR A 148 8.85 -0.12 15.73
CA THR A 148 9.75 0.01 14.60
C THR A 148 11.01 -0.83 14.78
N PHE A 149 11.60 -1.31 13.69
CA PHE A 149 12.86 -2.05 13.69
C PHE A 149 13.52 -1.97 12.31
N GLU A 150 14.77 -2.39 12.23
CA GLU A 150 15.57 -2.42 11.00
C GLU A 150 15.94 -3.86 10.66
N ASP A 151 15.95 -4.20 9.38
CA ASP A 151 16.55 -5.43 8.89
C ASP A 151 17.25 -5.20 7.55
N VAL A 152 17.83 -6.26 6.99
CA VAL A 152 18.40 -6.21 5.64
C VAL A 152 17.27 -6.39 4.64
N LEU A 153 17.18 -5.48 3.67
CA LEU A 153 16.25 -5.61 2.55
C LEU A 153 16.56 -6.93 1.80
N PRO A 154 15.59 -7.86 1.67
CA PRO A 154 15.80 -9.07 0.89
C PRO A 154 15.91 -8.74 -0.61
N ASP A 155 16.42 -9.71 -1.37
CA ASP A 155 16.46 -9.69 -2.84
C ASP A 155 17.22 -8.49 -3.45
N THR A 156 18.23 -8.00 -2.73
CA THR A 156 19.25 -7.10 -3.28
C THR A 156 20.31 -7.90 -4.06
N PRO A 157 21.02 -7.28 -5.03
CA PRO A 157 22.19 -7.89 -5.65
C PRO A 157 23.20 -8.43 -4.62
N ALA A 158 23.95 -9.48 -4.96
CA ALA A 158 24.78 -10.23 -4.02
C ALA A 158 25.84 -9.39 -3.28
N ASP A 159 26.26 -8.27 -3.86
CA ASP A 159 27.24 -7.31 -3.33
C ASP A 159 26.60 -6.05 -2.72
N VAL A 160 25.27 -5.98 -2.68
CA VAL A 160 24.50 -4.84 -2.19
C VAL A 160 23.82 -5.20 -0.88
N VAL A 161 24.12 -4.47 0.19
CA VAL A 161 23.42 -4.57 1.48
C VAL A 161 22.68 -3.26 1.73
N ARG A 162 21.35 -3.33 1.86
CA ARG A 162 20.50 -2.17 2.11
C ARG A 162 19.72 -2.36 3.40
N THR A 163 19.70 -1.34 4.24
CA THR A 163 18.81 -1.31 5.41
C THR A 163 17.37 -1.10 4.94
N ARG A 164 16.47 -1.96 5.40
CA ARG A 164 15.03 -1.74 5.34
C ARG A 164 14.55 -1.32 6.73
N TYR A 165 13.88 -0.17 6.79
CA TYR A 165 13.21 0.31 7.98
C TYR A 165 11.80 -0.25 7.99
N ASN A 166 11.36 -0.73 9.15
CA ASN A 166 10.07 -1.38 9.31
C ASN A 166 9.25 -0.72 10.41
N LEU A 167 7.94 -0.67 10.20
CA LEU A 167 6.94 -0.27 11.18
C LEU A 167 5.81 -1.30 11.21
N ILE A 168 5.33 -1.63 12.41
CA ILE A 168 4.22 -2.56 12.61
C ILE A 168 2.95 -1.81 12.99
N VAL A 169 1.93 -1.93 12.15
CA VAL A 169 0.54 -1.62 12.50
C VAL A 169 0.02 -2.78 13.36
N PRO A 170 -0.34 -2.54 14.64
CA PRO A 170 -0.78 -3.59 15.55
C PRO A 170 -2.19 -4.08 15.21
N PRO A 171 -2.64 -5.21 15.79
CA PRO A 171 -4.02 -5.66 15.66
C PRO A 171 -5.03 -4.65 16.20
N CYS A 172 -6.25 -4.71 15.65
CA CYS A 172 -7.38 -3.89 16.05
C CYS A 172 -7.09 -2.38 16.04
N SER A 173 -6.34 -1.89 15.05
CA SER A 173 -5.87 -0.50 15.04
C SER A 173 -6.00 0.18 13.68
N PHE A 174 -6.17 1.49 13.72
CA PHE A 174 -6.18 2.35 12.55
C PHE A 174 -4.95 3.25 12.60
N VAL A 175 -4.17 3.25 11.54
CA VAL A 175 -2.94 4.02 11.41
C VAL A 175 -2.95 4.74 10.07
N ASP A 176 -2.79 6.06 10.11
CA ASP A 176 -2.68 6.89 8.92
C ASP A 176 -1.22 7.06 8.53
N MET A 177 -0.95 7.09 7.23
CA MET A 177 0.37 7.27 6.68
C MET A 177 0.32 8.25 5.51
N GLN A 178 1.18 9.26 5.57
CA GLN A 178 1.45 10.17 4.47
C GLN A 178 2.79 9.76 3.84
N ILE A 179 2.73 9.45 2.54
CA ILE A 179 3.88 9.05 1.72
C ILE A 179 4.23 10.23 0.82
N PRO A 180 5.37 10.90 1.03
CA PRO A 180 5.81 11.95 0.12
C PRO A 180 6.12 11.38 -1.27
N ARG A 181 6.10 12.26 -2.27
CA ARG A 181 6.49 11.92 -3.64
C ARG A 181 7.88 11.29 -3.67
N GLY A 182 8.02 10.18 -4.38
CA GLY A 182 9.30 9.50 -4.60
C GLY A 182 9.87 8.88 -3.32
N VAL A 183 9.04 8.61 -2.32
CA VAL A 183 9.43 7.87 -1.12
C VAL A 183 8.94 6.44 -1.23
N SER A 184 9.83 5.51 -0.92
CA SER A 184 9.57 4.08 -0.97
C SER A 184 8.68 3.63 0.20
N HIS A 185 7.79 2.69 -0.11
CA HIS A 185 7.00 1.96 0.89
C HIS A 185 6.67 0.55 0.40
N GLN A 186 6.30 -0.31 1.35
CA GLN A 186 5.94 -1.71 1.13
C GLN A 186 4.88 -2.07 2.16
N PHE A 187 3.77 -2.69 1.76
CA PHE A 187 2.71 -3.13 2.68
C PHE A 187 2.55 -4.65 2.64
N ASN A 188 2.64 -5.30 3.79
CA ASN A 188 2.43 -6.73 3.95
C ASN A 188 1.45 -7.01 5.09
N ALA A 189 0.26 -7.52 4.76
CA ALA A 189 -0.70 -7.97 5.74
C ALA A 189 -0.33 -9.37 6.26
N ILE A 190 -0.34 -9.53 7.58
CA ILE A 190 -0.05 -10.78 8.27
C ILE A 190 -1.30 -11.10 9.08
N GLY A 191 -2.16 -11.98 8.55
CA GLY A 191 -3.49 -12.28 9.05
C GLY A 191 -4.63 -11.81 8.13
N PRO A 192 -5.87 -12.27 8.38
CA PRO A 192 -6.97 -12.23 7.41
C PRO A 192 -7.80 -10.93 7.40
N HIS A 193 -7.54 -9.99 8.31
CA HIS A 193 -8.39 -8.82 8.52
C HIS A 193 -7.59 -7.53 8.37
N ALA A 194 -7.13 -7.25 7.14
CA ALA A 194 -6.39 -6.03 6.81
C ALA A 194 -7.02 -5.33 5.61
N VAL A 195 -7.30 -4.04 5.76
CA VAL A 195 -7.84 -3.19 4.70
C VAL A 195 -7.07 -1.87 4.69
N ILE A 196 -6.88 -1.28 3.50
CA ILE A 196 -6.53 0.14 3.40
C ILE A 196 -7.62 0.95 2.69
N ASP A 197 -7.72 2.21 3.10
CA ASP A 197 -8.43 3.29 2.40
C ASP A 197 -7.38 4.32 1.97
N SER A 198 -7.23 4.53 0.67
CA SER A 198 -6.10 5.26 0.09
C SER A 198 -6.57 6.34 -0.87
N VAL A 199 -5.92 7.51 -0.81
CA VAL A 199 -6.03 8.57 -1.82
C VAL A 199 -4.76 8.59 -2.64
N HIS A 200 -4.89 8.49 -3.96
CA HIS A 200 -3.79 8.27 -4.88
C HIS A 200 -3.82 9.28 -6.06
N PRO A 201 -2.92 10.29 -6.10
CA PRO A 201 -2.93 11.34 -7.11
C PRO A 201 -2.18 11.04 -8.40
N GLU A 202 -1.41 9.96 -8.45
CA GLU A 202 -0.49 9.71 -9.56
C GLU A 202 -1.21 9.35 -10.87
N GLU A 203 -2.13 8.40 -10.81
CA GLU A 203 -2.71 7.78 -12.02
C GLU A 203 -3.71 8.69 -12.73
N SER A 204 -4.30 9.63 -11.99
CA SER A 204 -5.18 10.65 -12.52
C SER A 204 -4.45 11.63 -13.43
N VAL A 205 -3.24 12.04 -13.05
CA VAL A 205 -2.49 13.04 -13.80
C VAL A 205 -1.94 12.44 -15.08
N GLU A 206 -1.37 11.24 -15.05
CA GLU A 206 -0.77 10.63 -16.25
C GLU A 206 -1.85 10.21 -17.26
N THR A 207 -2.94 9.58 -16.81
CA THR A 207 -3.99 9.10 -17.73
C THR A 207 -4.80 10.25 -18.34
N PHE A 208 -5.18 11.28 -17.54
CA PHE A 208 -5.94 12.43 -18.06
C PHE A 208 -5.07 13.43 -18.83
N ARG A 209 -3.82 13.71 -18.41
CA ARG A 209 -2.93 14.63 -19.14
C ARG A 209 -2.52 14.07 -20.49
N GLU A 210 -2.36 12.75 -20.59
CA GLU A 210 -1.78 12.10 -21.77
C GLU A 210 -2.81 11.41 -22.68
N GLY A 211 -4.10 11.49 -22.34
CA GLY A 211 -5.20 10.97 -23.17
C GLY A 211 -5.14 9.45 -23.36
N MET A 212 -4.61 8.75 -22.36
CA MET A 212 -4.34 7.31 -22.44
C MET A 212 -5.63 6.52 -22.22
N ALA A 213 -5.88 5.50 -23.05
CA ALA A 213 -7.07 4.67 -22.97
C ALA A 213 -6.84 3.43 -22.09
N GLY A 214 -7.77 3.15 -21.17
CA GLY A 214 -7.80 1.90 -20.41
C GLY A 214 -7.15 1.95 -19.02
N TYR A 215 -7.44 3.01 -18.24
CA TYR A 215 -7.00 3.23 -16.86
C TYR A 215 -6.84 1.92 -16.06
N ARG A 216 -5.60 1.55 -15.80
CA ARG A 216 -5.25 0.53 -14.80
C ARG A 216 -4.64 1.27 -13.63
N MET A 217 -5.01 0.86 -12.42
CA MET A 217 -4.35 1.34 -11.23
C MET A 217 -2.99 0.61 -11.11
N THR A 218 -2.06 0.88 -12.02
CA THR A 218 -0.74 0.24 -12.09
C THR A 218 0.38 1.23 -11.83
N ALA A 219 0.23 2.09 -10.83
CA ALA A 219 1.31 2.94 -10.34
C ALA A 219 2.18 2.18 -9.34
N GLN A 220 2.97 1.24 -9.83
CA GLN A 220 4.15 0.80 -9.09
C GLN A 220 5.37 1.06 -9.97
N THR A 221 6.15 2.07 -9.61
CA THR A 221 7.57 2.06 -9.94
C THR A 221 8.19 1.04 -8.99
N VAL A 222 8.29 -0.18 -9.48
CA VAL A 222 8.74 -1.33 -8.70
C VAL A 222 10.27 -1.34 -8.68
N PHE A 223 10.86 -1.49 -7.50
CA PHE A 223 12.25 -1.96 -7.41
C PHE A 223 12.25 -3.43 -7.85
N LEU A 224 12.61 -3.72 -9.10
CA LEU A 224 12.56 -5.10 -9.61
C LEU A 224 13.58 -5.96 -8.87
N SER A 225 13.08 -6.93 -8.12
CA SER A 225 13.64 -8.27 -8.08
C SER A 225 12.90 -9.11 -9.13
N GLU A 226 13.60 -10.00 -9.85
CA GLU A 226 12.98 -10.93 -10.81
C GLU A 226 12.01 -11.92 -10.13
N GLU A 227 12.23 -12.17 -8.85
CA GLU A 227 11.43 -13.05 -8.00
C GLU A 227 10.86 -12.28 -6.81
N LEU A 228 9.64 -12.63 -6.37
CA LEU A 228 9.05 -12.05 -5.18
C LEU A 228 9.70 -12.62 -3.92
N PRO A 229 9.99 -11.79 -2.89
CA PRO A 229 10.53 -12.31 -1.64
C PRO A 229 9.59 -13.34 -1.04
N ALA A 230 10.13 -14.47 -0.58
CA ALA A 230 9.33 -15.47 0.10
C ALA A 230 8.68 -14.90 1.38
N ALA A 231 7.46 -15.35 1.71
CA ALA A 231 6.65 -14.78 2.80
C ALA A 231 7.38 -14.70 4.15
N HIS A 232 8.27 -15.64 4.45
CA HIS A 232 9.01 -15.67 5.72
C HIS A 232 9.87 -14.41 5.95
N THR A 233 10.28 -13.70 4.88
CA THR A 233 11.09 -12.48 4.96
C THR A 233 10.29 -11.25 5.43
N CYS A 234 8.96 -11.25 5.25
CA CYS A 234 8.05 -10.21 5.75
C CYS A 234 7.21 -10.67 6.95
N ALA A 235 6.88 -11.96 7.06
CA ALA A 235 6.06 -12.53 8.13
C ALA A 235 6.80 -12.64 9.47
N ASN A 236 8.15 -12.73 9.46
CA ASN A 236 8.92 -12.71 10.70
C ASN A 236 8.92 -11.30 11.32
N LEU A 237 8.28 -11.18 12.47
CA LEU A 237 8.17 -9.92 13.20
C LEU A 237 9.23 -9.80 14.31
N ASN A 238 10.11 -10.77 14.51
CA ASN A 238 11.03 -10.82 15.67
C ASN A 238 12.46 -10.32 15.39
N ALA A 239 12.67 -9.58 14.30
CA ALA A 239 13.92 -8.83 14.11
C ALA A 239 13.99 -7.62 15.05
#